data_AF-A0A820CQE3-F1
#
_entry.id   AF-A0A820CQE3-F1
#
_cell.length_a   1.000
_cell.length_b   1.000
_cell.length_c   1.000
_cell.angle_alpha   90.00
_cell.angle_beta   90.00
_cell.angle_gamma   90.00
#
_symmetry.space_group_name_H-M   'P 1'
#
loop_
_entity.id
_entity.type
_entity.pdbx_description
1 polymer ?
#
loop_
_entity_poly.entity_id
_entity_poly.type
_entity_poly.pdbx_seq_one_letter_code
_entity_poly.pdbx_strand_id
1 'polypeptide(L)'
;TPHRIEYQPLQSTICHRGFDLYPSENWLLVHIRDYNGIDKIKDIKLQMKVYFRNKMLQGIHYKGRQYRYFGSSNSQMKDQAGWFLSVPAGENMKSAREKVGDVSKIRQVSTYTARVGLYLTTSKPTGIKLTYKGESKKADGEPYIKRTPSFFSRMKKMFFKSRQEIIEYMAITIPDIERNDFKFTDGCGKISFDLARKVAINIGIPCDIPSAFQIRVAGCKGMLSIDPESKLGDNKFYILVRESMVKFDGTDWTLHIVDHARPMPLSLNNQVIRLLNDLGISNGVFESIQTRCIDRQEFWHPPAKSYLNALDSLDQSVINSMRQKYKNTKYFLRRNKIPLPVNDARNLFGIADESGQLRPGQCFIQYRDLENSSRSKKYIIHEGPVIVTKNPCLHPGDIRKLEAVFIPELENCIRDCIVFSTEGFRPTCNEIAGSDLDGDQYWVYWGHEIRITNVEQPLLYPSAKKSRGTEVTDELIVDHVLDTFTNNLPGLISNIHKVIAEKHPHGTRSKECQECAALFSRAIDACKTGETIPRRRIDELKETYYQTCPTWMMKFDKREMDPASKSINEILYRKALETYIHPDNYQDVLRP
;
A
#
# COMPACT_ATOMS: atom_id res chain seq x y z
N THR A 1 -30.64 5.80 20.98
CA THR A 1 -29.50 5.49 20.08
C THR A 1 -29.18 4.02 20.22
N PRO A 2 -29.38 3.13 19.23
CA PRO A 2 -28.98 1.74 19.45
C PRO A 2 -27.47 1.64 19.26
N HIS A 3 -26.74 1.78 20.36
CA HIS A 3 -25.33 1.38 20.49
C HIS A 3 -25.27 -0.12 20.81
N ARG A 4 -25.78 -0.94 19.88
CA ARG A 4 -25.83 -2.40 20.02
C ARG A 4 -24.47 -3.00 19.64
N ILE A 5 -24.02 -3.99 20.41
CA ILE A 5 -22.91 -4.86 20.01
C ILE A 5 -23.51 -6.05 19.28
N GLU A 6 -23.11 -6.26 18.03
CA GLU A 6 -23.52 -7.40 17.23
C GLU A 6 -22.39 -8.42 17.13
N TYR A 7 -22.61 -9.60 17.72
CA TYR A 7 -21.67 -10.70 17.66
C TYR A 7 -21.84 -11.45 16.35
N GLN A 8 -20.82 -11.42 15.52
CA GLN A 8 -20.79 -12.17 14.26
C GLN A 8 -20.39 -13.65 14.54
N PRO A 9 -20.81 -14.60 13.67
CA PRO A 9 -20.31 -15.97 13.73
C PRO A 9 -18.79 -16.03 13.64
N LEU A 10 -18.19 -17.14 14.10
CA LEU A 10 -16.75 -17.36 13.97
C LEU A 10 -16.35 -17.35 12.49
N GLN A 11 -15.35 -16.53 12.17
CA GLN A 11 -14.82 -16.39 10.81
C GLN A 11 -13.34 -16.75 10.80
N SER A 12 -12.92 -17.48 9.76
CA SER A 12 -11.52 -17.62 9.39
C SER A 12 -10.98 -16.24 8.96
N THR A 13 -9.88 -15.82 9.56
CA THR A 13 -9.18 -14.58 9.17
C THR A 13 -7.71 -14.88 8.88
N ILE A 14 -7.11 -14.06 8.02
CA ILE A 14 -5.68 -14.16 7.74
C ILE A 14 -4.92 -13.72 9.01
N CYS A 15 -3.94 -14.53 9.40
CA CYS A 15 -3.15 -14.40 10.62
C CYS A 15 -2.48 -13.02 10.78
N HIS A 16 -2.12 -12.68 12.02
CA HIS A 16 -1.21 -11.59 12.36
C HIS A 16 -0.26 -12.05 13.48
N ARG A 17 0.88 -11.36 13.64
CA ARG A 17 1.91 -11.73 14.64
C ARG A 17 1.45 -11.64 16.10
N GLY A 18 0.36 -10.92 16.38
CA GLY A 18 -0.25 -10.94 17.71
C GLY A 18 -0.67 -12.35 18.19
N PHE A 19 -0.92 -13.29 17.27
CA PHE A 19 -1.25 -14.68 17.64
C PHE A 19 -0.05 -15.49 18.14
N ASP A 20 1.17 -15.01 17.88
CA ASP A 20 2.39 -15.59 18.45
C ASP A 20 2.59 -15.14 19.92
N LEU A 21 1.90 -14.07 20.35
CA LEU A 21 1.96 -13.53 21.71
C LEU A 21 0.88 -14.11 22.63
N TYR A 22 -0.33 -14.28 22.10
CA TYR A 22 -1.48 -14.81 22.82
C TYR A 22 -2.33 -15.71 21.91
N PRO A 23 -2.91 -16.81 22.43
CA PRO A 23 -3.81 -17.68 21.68
C PRO A 23 -4.97 -16.94 21.02
N SER A 24 -5.45 -17.46 19.89
CA SER A 24 -6.47 -16.81 19.06
C SER A 24 -7.78 -16.48 19.82
N GLU A 25 -8.15 -17.30 20.80
CA GLU A 25 -9.35 -17.14 21.63
C GLU A 25 -9.27 -15.97 22.61
N ASN A 26 -8.09 -15.37 22.78
CA ASN A 26 -7.90 -14.17 23.59
C ASN A 26 -8.13 -12.89 22.78
N TRP A 27 -8.35 -12.99 21.47
CA TRP A 27 -8.49 -11.84 20.59
C TRP A 27 -9.93 -11.66 20.11
N LEU A 28 -10.35 -10.39 19.99
CA LEU A 28 -11.61 -10.00 19.40
C LEU A 28 -11.37 -8.85 18.41
N LEU A 29 -11.70 -9.05 17.14
CA LEU A 29 -11.69 -7.98 16.15
C LEU A 29 -13.02 -7.23 16.21
N VAL A 30 -12.97 -5.93 16.46
CA VAL A 30 -14.15 -5.08 16.59
C VAL A 30 -14.18 -4.08 15.45
N HIS A 31 -15.30 -4.03 14.73
CA HIS A 31 -15.58 -3.05 13.69
C HIS A 31 -16.60 -2.02 14.19
N ILE A 32 -16.31 -0.74 13.98
CA ILE A 32 -17.26 0.34 14.21
C ILE A 32 -17.96 0.64 12.89
N ARG A 33 -19.29 0.51 12.89
CA ARG A 33 -20.14 0.61 11.69
C ARG A 33 -21.37 1.46 11.93
N ASP A 34 -21.92 1.99 10.84
CA ASP A 34 -23.21 2.67 10.82
C ASP A 34 -24.36 1.67 11.07
N TYR A 35 -25.60 2.17 11.20
CA TYR A 35 -26.77 1.38 11.57
C TYR A 35 -27.06 0.19 10.64
N ASN A 36 -26.58 0.23 9.39
CA ASN A 36 -26.74 -0.86 8.43
C ASN A 36 -25.71 -2.00 8.64
N GLY A 37 -24.80 -1.87 9.60
CA GLY A 37 -23.78 -2.86 9.94
C GLY A 37 -22.66 -3.02 8.90
N ILE A 38 -22.72 -2.27 7.80
CA ILE A 38 -21.84 -2.45 6.63
C ILE A 38 -20.97 -1.21 6.42
N ASP A 39 -21.58 -0.03 6.48
CA ASP A 39 -20.90 1.22 6.17
C ASP A 39 -20.08 1.75 7.35
N LYS A 40 -19.01 2.46 7.02
CA LYS A 40 -18.19 3.20 7.99
C LYS A 40 -18.95 4.44 8.45
N ILE A 41 -18.78 4.79 9.72
CA ILE A 41 -19.37 6.00 10.28
C ILE A 41 -18.61 7.19 9.71
N LYS A 42 -19.31 8.08 9.00
CA LYS A 42 -18.69 9.28 8.40
C LYS A 42 -18.44 10.36 9.44
N ASP A 43 -19.42 10.61 10.31
CA ASP A 43 -19.39 11.66 11.32
C ASP A 43 -19.67 11.06 12.71
N ILE A 44 -18.62 10.85 13.50
CA ILE A 44 -18.76 10.39 14.88
C ILE A 44 -19.01 11.62 15.77
N LYS A 45 -20.26 11.78 16.23
CA LYS A 45 -20.63 12.84 17.17
C LYS A 45 -19.94 12.65 18.52
N LEU A 46 -19.78 13.72 19.29
CA LEU A 46 -19.11 13.71 20.59
C LEU A 46 -19.64 12.61 21.53
N GLN A 47 -20.97 12.44 21.63
CA GLN A 47 -21.61 11.40 22.44
C GLN A 47 -21.20 9.98 22.02
N MET A 48 -21.07 9.74 20.70
CA MET A 48 -20.60 8.46 20.17
C MET A 48 -19.12 8.24 20.48
N LYS A 49 -18.29 9.28 20.36
CA LYS A 49 -16.87 9.24 20.72
C LYS A 49 -16.70 8.85 22.19
N VAL A 50 -17.47 9.46 23.10
CA VAL A 50 -17.46 9.12 24.54
C VAL A 50 -17.87 7.65 24.77
N TYR A 51 -18.93 7.18 24.10
CA TYR A 51 -19.35 5.78 24.19
C TYR A 51 -18.25 4.81 23.73
N PHE A 52 -17.66 5.03 22.54
CA PHE A 52 -16.61 4.16 22.02
C PHE A 52 -15.36 4.20 22.89
N ARG A 53 -14.98 5.38 23.37
CA ARG A 53 -13.86 5.56 24.31
C ARG A 53 -14.05 4.70 25.56
N ASN A 54 -15.22 4.77 26.18
CA ASN A 54 -15.53 3.98 27.37
C ASN A 54 -15.50 2.48 27.06
N LYS A 55 -16.02 2.03 25.91
CA LYS A 55 -15.95 0.62 25.51
C LYS A 55 -14.54 0.13 25.21
N MET A 56 -13.69 0.97 24.64
CA MET A 56 -12.29 0.63 24.36
C MET A 56 -11.47 0.48 25.65
N LEU A 57 -11.68 1.37 26.63
CA LEU A 57 -10.98 1.38 27.92
C LEU A 57 -11.52 0.32 28.89
N GLN A 58 -12.83 0.31 29.13
CA GLN A 58 -13.46 -0.63 30.06
C GLN A 58 -13.60 -2.03 29.46
N GLY A 59 -13.56 -2.14 28.13
CA GLY A 59 -13.62 -3.41 27.42
C GLY A 59 -15.04 -3.93 27.14
N ILE A 60 -15.06 -5.03 26.38
CA ILE A 60 -16.25 -5.76 25.94
C ILE A 60 -16.25 -7.12 26.64
N HIS A 61 -17.37 -7.48 27.27
CA HIS A 61 -17.54 -8.78 27.92
C HIS A 61 -18.14 -9.78 26.95
N TYR A 62 -17.44 -10.90 26.73
CA TYR A 62 -17.90 -11.98 25.87
C TYR A 62 -17.44 -13.33 26.41
N LYS A 63 -18.38 -14.28 26.57
CA LYS A 63 -18.13 -15.64 27.08
C LYS A 63 -17.25 -15.69 28.35
N GLY A 64 -17.60 -14.86 29.35
CA GLY A 64 -16.89 -14.82 30.64
C GLY A 64 -15.50 -14.16 30.62
N ARG A 65 -15.08 -13.59 29.49
CA ARG A 65 -13.82 -12.86 29.35
C ARG A 65 -14.07 -11.38 29.09
N GLN A 66 -13.17 -10.54 29.60
CA GLN A 66 -13.14 -9.10 29.32
C GLN A 66 -12.05 -8.81 28.29
N TYR A 67 -12.43 -8.21 27.16
CA TYR A 67 -11.52 -7.85 26.08
C TYR A 67 -11.36 -6.32 26.06
N ARG A 68 -10.13 -5.81 26.18
CA ARG A 68 -9.83 -4.37 26.14
C ARG A 68 -9.00 -4.02 24.91
N TYR A 69 -9.03 -2.76 24.48
CA TYR A 69 -8.37 -2.36 23.24
C TYR A 69 -6.84 -2.57 23.30
N PHE A 70 -6.32 -3.38 22.38
CA PHE A 70 -4.88 -3.65 22.26
C PHE A 70 -4.24 -2.73 21.21
N GLY A 71 -4.80 -2.64 20.01
CA GLY A 71 -4.25 -1.82 18.95
C GLY A 71 -4.92 -2.03 17.58
N SER A 72 -4.43 -1.31 16.58
CA SER A 72 -4.86 -1.43 15.19
C SER A 72 -3.66 -1.26 14.25
N SER A 73 -3.61 -2.03 13.17
CA SER A 73 -2.75 -1.72 12.02
C SER A 73 -3.30 -0.54 11.22
N ASN A 74 -2.48 0.06 10.36
CA ASN A 74 -2.91 1.18 9.50
C ASN A 74 -4.14 0.84 8.63
N SER A 75 -4.24 -0.39 8.13
CA SER A 75 -5.40 -0.82 7.34
C SER A 75 -6.65 -0.94 8.20
N GLN A 76 -6.53 -1.50 9.41
CA GLN A 76 -7.63 -1.60 10.36
C GLN A 76 -8.11 -0.22 10.80
N MET A 77 -7.20 0.75 11.00
CA MET A 77 -7.59 2.13 11.32
C MET A 77 -8.40 2.79 10.20
N LYS A 78 -7.96 2.65 8.95
CA LYS A 78 -8.73 3.10 7.77
C LYS A 78 -10.08 2.39 7.64
N ASP A 79 -10.20 1.21 8.24
CA ASP A 79 -11.43 0.43 8.29
C ASP A 79 -12.25 0.62 9.56
N GLN A 80 -11.92 1.60 10.42
CA GLN A 80 -12.58 1.82 11.71
C GLN A 80 -12.69 0.53 12.53
N ALA A 81 -11.61 -0.22 12.56
CA ALA A 81 -11.52 -1.52 13.20
C ALA A 81 -10.29 -1.59 14.13
N GLY A 82 -10.37 -2.49 15.11
CA GLY A 82 -9.28 -2.69 16.04
C GLY A 82 -9.38 -4.00 16.81
N TRP A 83 -8.21 -4.46 17.25
CA TRP A 83 -8.09 -5.69 18.02
C TRP A 83 -8.19 -5.40 19.51
N PHE A 84 -9.05 -6.17 20.17
CA PHE A 84 -9.20 -6.21 21.60
C PHE A 84 -8.61 -7.53 22.11
N LEU A 85 -7.96 -7.47 23.27
CA LEU A 85 -7.27 -8.58 23.88
C LEU A 85 -7.83 -8.83 25.29
N SER A 86 -8.04 -10.10 25.61
CA SER A 86 -8.22 -10.55 26.99
C SER A 86 -6.89 -11.09 27.51
N VAL A 87 -6.38 -10.49 28.57
CA VAL A 87 -5.09 -10.86 29.18
C VAL A 87 -5.32 -11.77 30.40
N PRO A 88 -4.39 -12.70 30.70
CA PRO A 88 -4.46 -13.52 31.91
C PRO A 88 -4.44 -12.70 33.21
N ALA A 89 -4.84 -13.32 34.32
CA ALA A 89 -4.73 -12.70 35.64
C ALA A 89 -3.26 -12.36 35.96
N GLY A 90 -3.02 -11.15 36.49
CA GLY A 90 -1.68 -10.64 36.79
C GLY A 90 -1.02 -9.85 35.66
N GLU A 91 -1.57 -9.89 34.44
CA GLU A 91 -1.14 -9.05 33.33
C GLU A 91 -2.08 -7.87 33.10
N ASN A 92 -1.55 -6.79 32.54
CA ASN A 92 -2.33 -5.64 32.08
C ASN A 92 -2.00 -5.29 30.62
N MET A 93 -2.76 -4.37 30.03
CA MET A 93 -2.63 -4.06 28.61
C MET A 93 -1.25 -3.45 28.26
N LYS A 94 -0.66 -2.67 29.17
CA LYS A 94 0.70 -2.12 29.00
C LYS A 94 1.72 -3.25 28.91
N SER A 95 1.73 -4.17 29.88
CA SER A 95 2.63 -5.33 29.87
C SER A 95 2.40 -6.24 28.65
N ALA A 96 1.15 -6.38 28.18
CA ALA A 96 0.84 -7.14 26.98
C ALA A 96 1.42 -6.51 25.71
N ARG A 97 1.37 -5.18 25.59
CA ARG A 97 1.99 -4.46 24.46
C ARG A 97 3.52 -4.46 24.55
N GLU A 98 4.11 -4.49 25.75
CA GLU A 98 5.57 -4.61 25.92
C GLU A 98 6.12 -5.96 25.45
N LYS A 99 5.28 -7.01 25.32
CA LYS A 99 5.68 -8.29 24.70
C LYS A 99 6.04 -8.16 23.21
N VAL A 100 5.62 -7.09 22.53
CA VAL A 100 6.00 -6.86 21.12
C VAL A 100 7.48 -6.51 20.95
N GLY A 101 8.14 -6.02 21.99
CA GLY A 101 9.51 -5.51 21.97
C GLY A 101 9.71 -4.24 22.82
N ASP A 102 10.90 -3.65 22.77
CA ASP A 102 11.20 -2.41 23.48
C ASP A 102 10.52 -1.21 22.79
N VAL A 103 9.31 -0.92 23.26
CA VAL A 103 8.54 0.29 22.92
C VAL A 103 8.55 1.33 24.04
N SER A 104 9.29 1.08 25.12
CA SER A 104 9.29 1.90 26.34
C SER A 104 9.83 3.32 26.13
N LYS A 105 10.75 3.47 25.16
CA LYS A 105 11.37 4.75 24.79
C LYS A 105 10.47 5.62 23.90
N ILE A 106 9.36 5.08 23.38
CA ILE A 106 8.47 5.79 22.46
C ILE A 106 7.49 6.65 23.26
N ARG A 107 7.73 7.95 23.27
CA ARG A 107 6.88 8.94 23.97
C ARG A 107 5.75 9.50 23.11
N GLN A 108 5.87 9.42 21.80
CA GLN A 108 4.85 9.94 20.89
C GLN A 108 3.78 8.87 20.64
N VAL A 109 2.53 9.15 21.05
CA VAL A 109 1.43 8.17 20.99
C VAL A 109 1.17 7.66 19.57
N SER A 110 1.23 8.52 18.56
CA SER A 110 1.05 8.14 17.15
C SER A 110 2.16 7.22 16.65
N THR A 111 3.41 7.45 17.07
CA THR A 111 4.52 6.54 16.78
C THR A 111 4.32 5.20 17.50
N TYR A 112 3.92 5.25 18.78
CA TYR A 112 3.69 4.06 19.61
C TYR A 112 2.61 3.16 19.00
N THR A 113 1.44 3.71 18.68
CA THR A 113 0.34 2.97 18.06
C THR A 113 0.74 2.40 16.71
N ALA A 114 1.48 3.16 15.90
CA ALA A 114 2.01 2.67 14.62
C ALA A 114 3.01 1.50 14.79
N ARG A 115 3.82 1.48 15.85
CA ARG A 115 4.77 0.38 16.14
C ARG A 115 4.07 -0.87 16.63
N VAL A 116 3.18 -0.74 17.62
CA VAL A 116 2.35 -1.87 18.11
C VAL A 116 1.49 -2.44 16.97
N GLY A 117 0.92 -1.57 16.13
CA GLY A 117 0.13 -1.96 14.96
C GLY A 117 0.88 -2.80 13.92
N LEU A 118 2.22 -2.84 13.93
CA LEU A 118 2.99 -3.74 13.07
C LEU A 118 2.80 -5.21 13.42
N TYR A 119 2.45 -5.55 14.67
CA TYR A 119 2.13 -6.93 15.08
C TYR A 119 0.72 -7.36 14.70
N LEU A 120 -0.15 -6.40 14.43
CA LEU A 120 -1.55 -6.60 14.04
C LEU A 120 -1.75 -6.50 12.52
N THR A 121 -0.65 -6.36 11.78
CA THR A 121 -0.68 -6.39 10.32
C THR A 121 -0.96 -7.82 9.86
N THR A 122 -2.02 -7.95 9.06
CA THR A 122 -2.35 -9.21 8.39
C THR A 122 -1.16 -9.71 7.56
N SER A 123 -0.72 -10.94 7.83
CA SER A 123 0.45 -11.53 7.22
C SER A 123 0.42 -13.06 7.29
N LYS A 124 1.15 -13.72 6.39
CA LYS A 124 1.35 -15.17 6.39
C LYS A 124 2.61 -15.53 7.18
N PRO A 125 2.53 -16.33 8.26
CA PRO A 125 3.70 -16.85 8.92
C PRO A 125 4.45 -17.79 7.98
N THR A 126 5.78 -17.68 7.92
CA THR A 126 6.59 -18.61 7.11
C THR A 126 7.03 -19.84 7.92
N GLY A 127 6.91 -19.82 9.24
CA GLY A 127 7.51 -20.81 10.14
C GLY A 127 9.05 -20.75 10.21
N ILE A 128 9.67 -19.77 9.54
CA ILE A 128 11.12 -19.58 9.55
C ILE A 128 11.48 -18.63 10.68
N LYS A 129 12.16 -19.17 11.69
CA LYS A 129 12.73 -18.40 12.81
C LYS A 129 14.17 -18.04 12.49
N LEU A 130 14.47 -16.75 12.44
CA LEU A 130 15.80 -16.23 12.12
C LEU A 130 16.63 -16.03 13.39
N THR A 131 17.92 -16.35 13.33
CA THR A 131 18.91 -15.96 14.33
C THR A 131 19.44 -14.58 13.97
N TYR A 132 19.11 -13.56 14.78
CA TYR A 132 19.67 -12.22 14.60
C TYR A 132 21.15 -12.19 14.98
N LYS A 133 22.01 -11.75 14.05
CA LYS A 133 23.46 -11.70 14.24
C LYS A 133 23.98 -10.29 14.57
N GLY A 134 23.10 -9.32 14.74
CA GLY A 134 23.46 -7.93 15.00
C GLY A 134 23.68 -7.12 13.72
N GLU A 135 24.32 -5.97 13.89
CA GLU A 135 24.69 -5.05 12.81
C GLU A 135 26.01 -5.47 12.15
N SER A 136 26.10 -5.29 10.83
CA SER A 136 27.37 -5.40 10.13
C SER A 136 28.31 -4.29 10.59
N LYS A 137 29.38 -4.64 11.32
CA LYS A 137 30.40 -3.66 11.74
C LYS A 137 31.04 -3.02 10.51
N LYS A 138 31.01 -1.68 10.44
CA LYS A 138 31.84 -0.91 9.50
C LYS A 138 33.30 -1.25 9.81
N ALA A 139 34.02 -1.82 8.85
CA ALA A 139 35.46 -1.71 8.86
C ALA A 139 35.76 -0.24 8.54
N ASP A 140 36.25 0.48 9.55
CA ASP A 140 37.15 1.62 9.37
C ASP A 140 36.68 2.70 8.36
N GLY A 141 35.77 3.57 8.80
CA GLY A 141 35.62 4.95 8.29
C GLY A 141 35.13 5.19 6.85
N GLU A 142 35.11 4.19 5.99
CA GLU A 142 34.68 4.33 4.59
C GLU A 142 33.16 4.07 4.44
N PRO A 143 32.43 4.88 3.65
CA PRO A 143 31.06 4.55 3.28
C PRO A 143 31.06 3.24 2.47
N TYR A 144 30.04 2.39 2.67
CA TYR A 144 29.86 1.13 1.94
C TYR A 144 29.56 1.41 0.45
N ILE A 145 30.57 1.84 -0.32
CA ILE A 145 30.51 2.00 -1.77
C ILE A 145 31.17 0.77 -2.38
N LYS A 146 30.31 -0.15 -2.83
CA LYS A 146 30.54 -1.22 -3.84
C LYS A 146 31.75 -2.15 -3.68
N ARG A 147 31.44 -3.44 -3.90
CA ARG A 147 32.38 -4.53 -4.25
C ARG A 147 33.44 -4.82 -3.21
N THR A 148 33.06 -5.48 -2.13
CA THR A 148 34.03 -6.35 -1.46
C THR A 148 33.49 -7.78 -1.30
N PRO A 149 34.18 -8.79 -1.85
CA PRO A 149 34.00 -10.20 -1.50
C PRO A 149 34.23 -10.47 0.01
N SER A 150 34.66 -9.47 0.78
CA SER A 150 35.14 -9.58 2.15
C SER A 150 34.03 -10.00 3.11
N PHE A 151 32.80 -9.48 2.98
CA PHE A 151 31.68 -9.84 3.85
C PHE A 151 31.31 -11.33 3.73
N PHE A 152 31.16 -11.82 2.50
CA PHE A 152 30.88 -13.24 2.23
C PHE A 152 32.07 -14.16 2.55
N SER A 153 33.31 -13.69 2.39
CA SER A 153 34.51 -14.43 2.82
C SER A 153 34.55 -14.60 4.35
N ARG A 154 34.10 -13.59 5.10
CA ARG A 154 34.03 -13.59 6.56
C ARG A 154 32.91 -14.51 7.05
N MET A 155 31.79 -14.53 6.34
CA MET A 155 30.71 -15.49 6.51
C MET A 155 31.16 -16.93 6.24
N LYS A 156 31.91 -17.21 5.15
CA LYS A 156 32.45 -18.56 4.85
C LYS A 156 33.23 -19.19 6.02
N LYS A 157 33.99 -18.39 6.80
CA LYS A 157 34.72 -18.88 7.99
C LYS A 157 33.80 -19.32 9.14
N MET A 158 32.55 -18.83 9.21
CA MET A 158 31.59 -19.17 10.26
C MET A 158 30.86 -20.49 10.02
N PHE A 159 30.75 -20.97 8.77
CA PHE A 159 29.93 -22.14 8.41
C PHE A 159 30.65 -23.49 8.52
N PHE A 160 31.97 -23.52 8.73
CA PHE A 160 32.73 -24.77 8.85
C PHE A 160 32.98 -25.16 10.32
N LYS A 161 31.97 -25.71 11.00
CA LYS A 161 32.17 -26.57 12.18
C LYS A 161 30.99 -27.54 12.38
N SER A 162 31.35 -28.83 12.39
CA SER A 162 30.62 -30.06 12.77
C SER A 162 29.52 -30.66 11.85
N ARG A 163 29.58 -32.00 11.75
CA ARG A 163 28.88 -32.92 10.83
C ARG A 163 27.42 -33.24 11.20
N GLN A 164 26.64 -32.24 11.56
CA GLN A 164 25.18 -32.23 11.46
C GLN A 164 24.85 -30.81 11.03
N GLU A 165 24.57 -30.59 9.74
CA GLU A 165 24.28 -29.24 9.23
C GLU A 165 22.94 -28.77 9.80
N ILE A 166 22.97 -28.18 10.99
CA ILE A 166 21.86 -27.36 11.47
C ILE A 166 21.78 -26.19 10.49
N ILE A 167 20.77 -26.20 9.62
CA ILE A 167 20.50 -25.10 8.70
C ILE A 167 20.16 -23.88 9.55
N GLU A 168 21.11 -22.97 9.70
CA GLU A 168 20.91 -21.71 10.39
C GLU A 168 20.34 -20.66 9.42
N TYR A 169 19.19 -20.07 9.78
CA TYR A 169 18.64 -18.93 9.08
C TYR A 169 19.08 -17.65 9.78
N MET A 170 19.70 -16.71 9.08
CA MET A 170 20.28 -15.52 9.72
C MET A 170 19.55 -14.24 9.33
N ALA A 171 19.55 -13.28 10.26
CA ALA A 171 19.21 -11.90 9.98
C ALA A 171 20.37 -10.99 10.39
N ILE A 172 20.74 -10.05 9.51
CA ILE A 172 21.83 -9.10 9.74
C ILE A 172 21.34 -7.71 9.36
N THR A 173 21.62 -6.72 10.20
CA THR A 173 21.32 -5.32 9.89
C THR A 173 22.49 -4.70 9.12
N ILE A 174 22.20 -4.01 8.02
CA ILE A 174 23.16 -3.32 7.15
C ILE A 174 22.76 -1.83 6.99
N PRO A 175 23.71 -0.91 6.80
CA PRO A 175 23.41 0.52 6.67
C PRO A 175 22.59 0.82 5.40
N ASP A 176 21.83 1.91 5.39
CA ASP A 176 21.21 2.42 4.14
C ASP A 176 22.27 2.95 3.17
N ILE A 177 21.98 2.88 1.86
CA ILE A 177 22.75 3.64 0.87
C ILE A 177 22.25 5.07 0.92
N GLU A 178 23.04 5.97 1.49
CA GLU A 178 22.70 7.37 1.69
C GLU A 178 23.57 8.30 0.85
N ARG A 179 22.95 9.30 0.21
CA ARG A 179 23.65 10.39 -0.48
C ARG A 179 22.83 11.66 -0.43
N ASN A 180 23.47 12.81 -0.23
CA ASN A 180 22.82 14.12 -0.19
C ASN A 180 21.60 14.16 0.76
N ASP A 181 21.74 13.58 1.95
CA ASP A 181 20.66 13.46 2.96
C ASP A 181 19.45 12.62 2.55
N PHE A 182 19.54 11.87 1.44
CA PHE A 182 18.51 10.94 1.00
C PHE A 182 18.96 9.48 1.13
N LYS A 183 18.03 8.64 1.58
CA LYS A 183 18.16 7.18 1.60
C LYS A 183 17.66 6.57 0.29
N PHE A 184 18.56 5.94 -0.47
CA PHE A 184 18.23 5.26 -1.73
C PHE A 184 17.66 3.85 -1.52
N THR A 185 17.88 3.27 -0.35
CA THR A 185 17.40 1.92 0.03
C THR A 185 16.34 1.97 1.13
N ASP A 186 15.67 3.11 1.34
CA ASP A 186 14.73 3.28 2.46
C ASP A 186 13.62 2.22 2.45
N GLY A 187 13.69 1.30 3.40
CA GLY A 187 12.73 0.21 3.53
C GLY A 187 12.99 -1.03 2.65
N CYS A 188 14.11 -1.12 1.92
CA CYS A 188 14.41 -2.24 1.02
C CYS A 188 15.73 -2.95 1.38
N GLY A 189 15.62 -4.19 1.86
CA GLY A 189 16.74 -5.08 2.15
C GLY A 189 16.85 -6.25 1.17
N LYS A 190 17.66 -7.25 1.52
CA LYS A 190 17.97 -8.40 0.67
C LYS A 190 17.60 -9.74 1.29
N ILE A 191 17.27 -10.72 0.46
CA ILE A 191 17.04 -12.12 0.85
C ILE A 191 17.87 -13.05 -0.03
N SER A 192 18.53 -14.04 0.55
CA SER A 192 19.23 -15.07 -0.22
C SER A 192 18.26 -15.88 -1.09
N PHE A 193 18.70 -16.32 -2.26
CA PHE A 193 17.85 -17.02 -3.24
C PHE A 193 17.21 -18.29 -2.66
N ASP A 194 17.98 -19.13 -1.95
CA ASP A 194 17.45 -20.37 -1.35
C ASP A 194 16.44 -20.10 -0.23
N LEU A 195 16.63 -19.04 0.55
CA LEU A 195 15.64 -18.63 1.54
C LEU A 195 14.36 -18.10 0.87
N ALA A 196 14.48 -17.31 -0.20
CA ALA A 196 13.32 -16.83 -0.96
C ALA A 196 12.49 -18.00 -1.51
N ARG A 197 13.15 -19.05 -2.05
CA ARG A 197 12.49 -20.30 -2.46
C ARG A 197 11.75 -20.96 -1.30
N LYS A 198 12.40 -21.09 -0.14
CA LYS A 198 11.80 -21.73 1.03
C LYS A 198 10.60 -20.94 1.56
N VAL A 199 10.71 -19.62 1.63
CA VAL A 199 9.61 -18.72 1.96
C VAL A 199 8.45 -18.93 1.01
N ALA A 200 8.71 -18.95 -0.30
CA ALA A 200 7.68 -19.14 -1.32
C ALA A 200 6.92 -20.46 -1.13
N ILE A 201 7.63 -21.57 -0.91
CA ILE A 201 7.02 -22.88 -0.61
C ILE A 201 6.14 -22.81 0.64
N ASN A 202 6.66 -22.25 1.74
CA ASN A 202 5.96 -22.22 3.02
C ASN A 202 4.68 -21.35 3.00
N ILE A 203 4.61 -20.34 2.11
CA ILE A 203 3.41 -19.49 1.95
C ILE A 203 2.47 -19.95 0.83
N GLY A 204 2.74 -21.10 0.21
CA GLY A 204 1.90 -21.74 -0.82
C GLY A 204 2.17 -21.28 -2.26
N ILE A 205 3.42 -20.93 -2.61
CA ILE A 205 3.83 -20.46 -3.95
C ILE A 205 5.05 -21.28 -4.45
N PRO A 206 4.86 -22.55 -4.85
CA PRO A 206 6.00 -23.43 -5.14
C PRO A 206 6.66 -23.21 -6.51
N CYS A 207 5.91 -22.74 -7.53
CA CYS A 207 6.36 -22.79 -8.94
C CYS A 207 7.01 -21.49 -9.46
N ASP A 208 6.76 -20.36 -8.82
CA ASP A 208 7.27 -19.05 -9.21
C ASP A 208 7.82 -18.35 -7.98
N ILE A 209 9.13 -18.51 -7.74
CA ILE A 209 9.82 -17.87 -6.61
C ILE A 209 9.69 -16.34 -6.79
N PRO A 210 8.96 -15.63 -5.92
CA PRO A 210 8.85 -14.19 -6.00
C PRO A 210 10.21 -13.53 -5.82
N SER A 211 10.48 -12.51 -6.64
CA SER A 211 11.74 -11.76 -6.57
C SER A 211 11.81 -10.76 -5.42
N ALA A 212 10.66 -10.41 -4.85
CA ALA A 212 10.58 -9.54 -3.69
C ALA A 212 9.39 -9.90 -2.80
N PHE A 213 9.56 -9.65 -1.50
CA PHE A 213 8.56 -9.90 -0.47
C PHE A 213 8.41 -8.67 0.41
N GLN A 214 7.17 -8.25 0.67
CA GLN A 214 6.89 -7.32 1.74
C GLN A 214 6.82 -8.10 3.06
N ILE A 215 7.65 -7.72 4.02
CA ILE A 215 7.87 -8.52 5.23
C ILE A 215 7.50 -7.79 6.52
N ARG A 216 7.23 -8.58 7.56
CA ARG A 216 7.33 -8.17 8.96
C ARG A 216 8.15 -9.20 9.70
N VAL A 217 9.08 -8.75 10.53
CA VAL A 217 9.90 -9.61 11.40
C VAL A 217 10.40 -8.75 12.56
N ALA A 218 10.29 -9.21 13.80
CA ALA A 218 10.63 -8.41 14.99
C ALA A 218 10.03 -6.98 14.93
N GLY A 219 10.85 -5.95 15.14
CA GLY A 219 10.47 -4.56 14.94
C GLY A 219 10.74 -4.04 13.51
N CYS A 220 11.06 -4.91 12.56
CA CYS A 220 11.38 -4.56 11.18
C CYS A 220 10.15 -4.59 10.25
N LYS A 221 10.08 -3.60 9.35
CA LYS A 221 9.12 -3.51 8.24
C LYS A 221 9.86 -3.08 6.97
N GLY A 222 9.55 -3.73 5.85
CA GLY A 222 9.96 -3.26 4.53
C GLY A 222 9.78 -4.31 3.45
N MET A 223 10.54 -4.17 2.37
CA MET A 223 10.71 -5.14 1.30
C MET A 223 12.04 -5.89 1.44
N LEU A 224 12.06 -7.16 1.05
CA LEU A 224 13.29 -7.90 0.76
C LEU A 224 13.27 -8.32 -0.71
N SER A 225 14.28 -7.93 -1.49
CA SER A 225 14.52 -8.42 -2.85
C SER A 225 15.59 -9.51 -2.87
N ILE A 226 15.55 -10.40 -3.86
CA ILE A 226 16.59 -11.43 -3.99
C ILE A 226 17.95 -10.75 -4.15
N ASP A 227 18.91 -11.16 -3.33
CA ASP A 227 20.29 -10.68 -3.39
C ASP A 227 20.93 -11.09 -4.73
N PRO A 228 21.35 -10.14 -5.59
CA PRO A 228 21.96 -10.48 -6.88
C PRO A 228 23.24 -11.32 -6.75
N GLU A 229 23.91 -11.28 -5.59
CA GLU A 229 25.11 -12.08 -5.31
C GLU A 229 24.78 -13.52 -4.85
N SER A 230 23.52 -13.83 -4.54
CA SER A 230 23.07 -15.16 -4.10
C SER A 230 22.54 -15.96 -5.29
N LYS A 231 23.03 -17.19 -5.45
CA LYS A 231 22.55 -18.11 -6.49
C LYS A 231 21.70 -19.22 -5.88
N LEU A 232 20.78 -19.74 -6.69
CA LEU A 232 19.99 -20.91 -6.32
C LEU A 232 20.90 -22.14 -6.17
N GLY A 233 20.80 -22.85 -5.04
CA GLY A 233 21.67 -23.99 -4.73
C GLY A 233 22.94 -23.64 -3.98
N ASP A 234 23.13 -22.37 -3.59
CA ASP A 234 24.20 -21.93 -2.69
C ASP A 234 24.06 -22.53 -1.28
N ASN A 235 22.87 -23.02 -0.92
CA ASN A 235 22.52 -23.49 0.43
C ASN A 235 22.79 -22.43 1.52
N LYS A 236 22.59 -21.16 1.18
CA LYS A 236 22.68 -20.02 2.11
C LYS A 236 21.29 -19.52 2.45
N PHE A 237 21.07 -19.24 3.73
CA PHE A 237 19.77 -18.80 4.24
C PHE A 237 19.91 -17.56 5.11
N TYR A 238 19.77 -16.38 4.49
CA TYR A 238 19.88 -15.11 5.22
C TYR A 238 18.93 -14.05 4.67
N ILE A 239 18.62 -13.10 5.54
CA ILE A 239 18.10 -11.78 5.18
C ILE A 239 19.07 -10.70 5.64
N LEU A 240 19.15 -9.62 4.87
CA LEU A 240 19.88 -8.40 5.20
C LEU A 240 18.85 -7.28 5.32
N VAL A 241 18.60 -6.80 6.54
CA VAL A 241 17.65 -5.72 6.80
C VAL A 241 18.39 -4.39 6.83
N ARG A 242 17.83 -3.34 6.23
CA ARG A 242 18.41 -1.99 6.31
C ARG A 242 18.08 -1.34 7.65
N GLU A 243 18.93 -0.43 8.12
CA GLU A 243 18.66 0.40 9.31
C GLU A 243 17.30 1.10 9.23
N SER A 244 16.95 1.67 8.07
CA SER A 244 15.62 2.25 7.80
C SER A 244 14.46 1.29 8.05
N MET A 245 14.63 -0.02 7.90
CA MET A 245 13.58 -1.01 8.12
C MET A 245 13.30 -1.25 9.60
N VAL A 246 14.28 -1.02 10.49
CA VAL A 246 14.17 -1.23 11.93
C VAL A 246 13.37 -0.08 12.55
N LYS A 247 12.17 -0.39 13.04
CA LYS A 247 11.25 0.62 13.57
C LYS A 247 11.28 0.74 15.10
N PHE A 248 11.71 -0.34 15.76
CA PHE A 248 11.99 -0.49 17.20
C PHE A 248 12.68 -1.85 17.43
N ASP A 249 13.17 -2.11 18.64
CA ASP A 249 13.83 -3.37 18.98
C ASP A 249 12.79 -4.45 19.32
N GLY A 250 12.46 -5.30 18.33
CA GLY A 250 11.54 -6.42 18.51
C GLY A 250 12.24 -7.71 18.92
N THR A 251 11.53 -8.58 19.62
CA THR A 251 12.07 -9.82 20.19
C THR A 251 11.85 -11.05 19.30
N ASP A 252 10.74 -11.09 18.57
CA ASP A 252 10.37 -12.25 17.74
C ASP A 252 10.86 -12.13 16.29
N TRP A 253 11.91 -12.89 15.98
CA TRP A 253 12.52 -12.97 14.65
C TRP A 253 11.89 -14.03 13.73
N THR A 254 10.62 -14.36 13.93
CA THR A 254 9.84 -15.17 12.99
C THR A 254 9.46 -14.33 11.77
N LEU A 255 9.81 -14.82 10.57
CA LEU A 255 9.57 -14.10 9.32
C LEU A 255 8.11 -14.24 8.87
N HIS A 256 7.43 -13.11 8.64
CA HIS A 256 6.07 -13.04 8.12
C HIS A 256 6.01 -12.29 6.81
N ILE A 257 5.19 -12.77 5.87
CA ILE A 257 5.00 -12.16 4.55
C ILE A 257 3.65 -11.45 4.50
N VAL A 258 3.67 -10.15 4.24
CA VAL A 258 2.48 -9.33 4.02
C VAL A 258 2.01 -9.46 2.58
N ASP A 259 2.93 -9.30 1.64
CA ASP A 259 2.68 -9.44 0.21
C ASP A 259 3.95 -9.84 -0.55
N HIS A 260 3.86 -10.13 -1.85
CA HIS A 260 4.97 -10.58 -2.68
C HIS A 260 4.83 -10.14 -4.14
N ALA A 261 5.96 -10.04 -4.84
CA ALA A 261 6.02 -9.68 -6.26
C ALA A 261 5.29 -10.70 -7.15
N ARG A 262 4.39 -10.17 -7.99
CA ARG A 262 3.62 -10.92 -9.00
C ARG A 262 3.11 -9.97 -10.08
N PRO A 263 2.62 -10.47 -11.24
CA PRO A 263 2.02 -9.62 -12.26
C PRO A 263 0.76 -9.01 -11.67
N MET A 264 0.73 -7.69 -11.55
CA MET A 264 -0.43 -6.96 -11.05
C MET A 264 -0.95 -6.05 -12.16
N PRO A 265 -2.21 -6.23 -12.60
CA PRO A 265 -2.78 -5.44 -13.67
C PRO A 265 -2.82 -3.96 -13.27
N LEU A 266 -2.70 -3.10 -14.29
CA LEU A 266 -2.75 -1.66 -14.12
C LEU A 266 -4.08 -1.11 -14.62
N SER A 267 -4.50 0.02 -14.05
CA SER A 267 -5.61 0.81 -14.58
C SER A 267 -5.29 2.29 -14.47
N LEU A 268 -5.73 3.06 -15.44
CA LEU A 268 -5.89 4.50 -15.31
C LEU A 268 -6.96 4.78 -14.25
N ASN A 269 -6.75 5.84 -13.47
CA ASN A 269 -7.73 6.36 -12.52
C ASN A 269 -7.82 7.88 -12.67
N ASN A 270 -8.85 8.48 -12.08
CA ASN A 270 -9.14 9.90 -12.24
C ASN A 270 -7.97 10.85 -11.94
N GLN A 271 -7.12 10.53 -10.96
CA GLN A 271 -5.98 11.38 -10.62
C GLN A 271 -4.87 11.28 -11.67
N VAL A 272 -4.51 10.05 -12.06
CA VAL A 272 -3.49 9.82 -13.09
C VAL A 272 -3.95 10.40 -14.44
N ILE A 273 -5.23 10.22 -14.81
CA ILE A 273 -5.81 10.80 -16.02
C ILE A 273 -5.68 12.32 -16.00
N ARG A 274 -6.09 12.98 -14.90
CA ARG A 274 -6.02 14.44 -14.80
C ARG A 274 -4.58 14.96 -14.88
N LEU A 275 -3.64 14.30 -14.21
CA LEU A 275 -2.23 14.68 -14.25
C LEU A 275 -1.60 14.50 -15.62
N LEU A 276 -1.85 13.37 -16.28
CA LEU A 276 -1.39 13.13 -17.66
C LEU A 276 -2.01 14.14 -18.63
N ASN A 277 -3.29 14.49 -18.45
CA ASN A 277 -3.95 15.50 -19.24
C ASN A 277 -3.31 16.88 -19.06
N ASP A 278 -2.99 17.27 -17.83
CA ASP A 278 -2.26 18.50 -17.55
C ASP A 278 -0.84 18.45 -18.16
N LEU A 279 -0.17 17.30 -18.17
CA LEU A 279 1.11 17.10 -18.89
C LEU A 279 1.00 17.12 -20.43
N GLY A 280 -0.20 17.36 -20.98
CA GLY A 280 -0.43 17.58 -22.41
C GLY A 280 -0.96 16.36 -23.16
N ILE A 281 -1.30 15.27 -22.48
CA ILE A 281 -1.98 14.14 -23.13
C ILE A 281 -3.41 14.54 -23.51
N SER A 282 -3.74 14.42 -24.80
CA SER A 282 -5.03 14.84 -25.32
C SER A 282 -6.18 13.96 -24.82
N ASN A 283 -7.36 14.55 -24.72
CA ASN A 283 -8.60 13.84 -24.32
C ASN A 283 -8.87 12.60 -25.20
N GLY A 284 -8.63 12.73 -26.51
CA GLY A 284 -8.84 11.66 -27.49
C GLY A 284 -8.03 10.39 -27.21
N VAL A 285 -6.84 10.50 -26.60
CA VAL A 285 -6.05 9.31 -26.19
C VAL A 285 -6.80 8.53 -25.11
N PHE A 286 -7.28 9.20 -24.06
CA PHE A 286 -8.00 8.53 -22.98
C PHE A 286 -9.34 7.96 -23.46
N GLU A 287 -10.05 8.69 -24.32
CA GLU A 287 -11.30 8.23 -24.91
C GLU A 287 -11.10 7.01 -25.81
N SER A 288 -10.00 6.96 -26.57
CA SER A 288 -9.61 5.81 -27.39
C SER A 288 -9.32 4.59 -26.53
N ILE A 289 -8.52 4.75 -25.47
CA ILE A 289 -8.22 3.67 -24.51
C ILE A 289 -9.52 3.16 -23.88
N GLN A 290 -10.42 4.06 -23.45
CA GLN A 290 -11.71 3.68 -22.87
C GLN A 290 -12.57 2.92 -23.88
N THR A 291 -12.71 3.42 -25.11
CA THR A 291 -13.47 2.76 -26.18
C THR A 291 -12.91 1.37 -26.44
N ARG A 292 -11.59 1.21 -26.59
CA ARG A 292 -10.96 -0.10 -26.78
C ARG A 292 -11.32 -1.07 -25.65
N CYS A 293 -11.26 -0.63 -24.40
CA CYS A 293 -11.59 -1.50 -23.28
C CYS A 293 -13.09 -1.88 -23.24
N ILE A 294 -13.98 -0.95 -23.62
CA ILE A 294 -15.42 -1.20 -23.77
C ILE A 294 -15.66 -2.23 -24.89
N ASP A 295 -15.08 -2.00 -26.07
CA ASP A 295 -15.30 -2.81 -27.28
C ASP A 295 -14.76 -4.23 -27.11
N ARG A 296 -13.54 -4.35 -26.58
CA ARG A 296 -12.86 -5.64 -26.43
C ARG A 296 -13.38 -6.47 -25.28
N GLN A 297 -14.39 -6.01 -24.55
CA GLN A 297 -14.92 -6.78 -23.45
C GLN A 297 -13.84 -7.06 -22.37
N GLU A 298 -12.75 -6.27 -22.38
CA GLU A 298 -11.62 -6.37 -21.43
C GLU A 298 -12.06 -5.98 -20.00
N PHE A 299 -13.30 -5.48 -19.89
CA PHE A 299 -14.07 -5.45 -18.65
C PHE A 299 -14.88 -6.73 -18.47
N TRP A 300 -14.69 -7.39 -17.33
CA TRP A 300 -15.54 -8.48 -16.86
C TRP A 300 -17.05 -8.17 -17.05
N HIS A 301 -17.70 -8.86 -18.00
CA HIS A 301 -19.10 -8.64 -18.41
C HIS A 301 -20.14 -8.97 -17.34
N PRO A 302 -21.26 -8.22 -17.36
CA PRO A 302 -22.59 -8.80 -17.45
C PRO A 302 -23.18 -8.65 -18.87
N PRO A 303 -23.77 -9.70 -19.46
CA PRO A 303 -24.65 -9.53 -20.61
C PRO A 303 -25.96 -8.89 -20.14
N ALA A 304 -26.23 -7.65 -20.55
CA ALA A 304 -27.50 -6.96 -20.29
C ALA A 304 -28.68 -7.52 -21.11
N LYS A 305 -28.47 -8.53 -21.97
CA LYS A 305 -29.50 -9.07 -22.86
C LYS A 305 -30.32 -10.24 -22.28
N SER A 306 -29.91 -10.82 -21.15
CA SER A 306 -30.59 -11.97 -20.52
C SER A 306 -31.48 -11.61 -19.33
N TYR A 307 -31.56 -10.33 -18.95
CA TYR A 307 -32.40 -9.88 -17.83
C TYR A 307 -33.91 -9.93 -18.11
N LEU A 308 -34.32 -10.14 -19.37
CA LEU A 308 -35.70 -9.92 -19.78
C LEU A 308 -36.61 -11.16 -19.85
N ASN A 309 -36.11 -12.41 -19.78
CA ASN A 309 -36.98 -13.56 -20.08
C ASN A 309 -36.90 -14.79 -19.16
N ALA A 310 -36.13 -14.82 -18.07
CA ALA A 310 -36.10 -16.03 -17.23
C ALA A 310 -35.77 -15.74 -15.76
N LEU A 311 -36.77 -15.32 -15.00
CA LEU A 311 -36.70 -15.18 -13.54
C LEU A 311 -37.77 -16.02 -12.83
N ASP A 312 -38.01 -17.25 -13.30
CA ASP A 312 -38.83 -18.22 -12.56
C ASP A 312 -38.15 -19.58 -12.30
N SER A 313 -36.86 -19.77 -12.62
CA SER A 313 -36.23 -21.09 -12.39
C SER A 313 -34.70 -21.11 -12.40
N LEU A 314 -33.99 -20.33 -11.56
CA LEU A 314 -32.51 -20.46 -11.49
C LEU A 314 -31.89 -20.40 -10.09
N ASP A 315 -30.84 -21.21 -9.98
CA ASP A 315 -30.01 -21.59 -8.82
C ASP A 315 -29.23 -20.41 -8.18
N GLN A 316 -29.00 -20.49 -6.86
CA GLN A 316 -28.39 -19.40 -6.05
C GLN A 316 -26.97 -19.03 -6.47
N SER A 317 -26.24 -19.93 -7.13
CA SER A 317 -24.90 -19.66 -7.66
C SER A 317 -24.90 -18.63 -8.80
N VAL A 318 -25.95 -18.65 -9.65
CA VAL A 318 -26.13 -17.73 -10.78
C VAL A 318 -26.51 -16.34 -10.28
N ILE A 319 -27.38 -16.26 -9.27
CA ILE A 319 -27.78 -15.00 -8.62
C ILE A 319 -26.57 -14.32 -7.96
N ASN A 320 -25.70 -15.07 -7.29
CA ASN A 320 -24.48 -14.53 -6.69
C ASN A 320 -23.45 -14.06 -7.73
N SER A 321 -23.31 -14.79 -8.84
CA SER A 321 -22.49 -14.37 -10.00
C SER A 321 -23.02 -13.07 -10.64
N MET A 322 -24.35 -12.95 -10.79
CA MET A 322 -25.00 -11.73 -11.31
C MET A 322 -24.86 -10.53 -10.37
N ARG A 323 -25.03 -10.72 -9.05
CA ARG A 323 -24.78 -9.67 -8.05
C ARG A 323 -23.33 -9.20 -8.06
N GLN A 324 -22.38 -10.12 -8.23
CA GLN A 324 -20.96 -9.78 -8.32
C GLN A 324 -20.65 -8.96 -9.58
N LYS A 325 -21.26 -9.31 -10.72
CA LYS A 325 -21.12 -8.59 -11.99
C LYS A 325 -21.73 -7.18 -11.95
N TYR A 326 -22.93 -7.02 -11.37
CA TYR A 326 -23.55 -5.71 -11.15
C TYR A 326 -22.71 -4.80 -10.23
N LYS A 327 -22.12 -5.36 -9.17
CA LYS A 327 -21.17 -4.64 -8.30
C LYS A 327 -19.94 -4.17 -9.07
N ASN A 328 -19.44 -4.96 -10.02
CA ASN A 328 -18.27 -4.60 -10.82
C ASN A 328 -18.57 -3.44 -11.79
N THR A 329 -19.73 -3.42 -12.45
CA THR A 329 -20.16 -2.28 -13.29
C THR A 329 -20.37 -1.01 -12.47
N LYS A 330 -21.05 -1.11 -11.32
CA LYS A 330 -21.21 0.02 -10.37
C LYS A 330 -19.86 0.51 -9.84
N TYR A 331 -18.90 -0.40 -9.65
CA TYR A 331 -17.54 -0.08 -9.21
C TYR A 331 -16.71 0.60 -10.30
N PHE A 332 -16.81 0.13 -11.55
CA PHE A 332 -16.17 0.73 -12.72
C PHE A 332 -16.64 2.18 -12.92
N LEU A 333 -17.96 2.40 -12.98
CA LEU A 333 -18.56 3.72 -13.13
C LEU A 333 -18.18 4.66 -11.98
N ARG A 334 -18.21 4.18 -10.72
CA ARG A 334 -17.88 5.00 -9.54
C ARG A 334 -16.41 5.43 -9.45
N ARG A 335 -15.49 4.74 -10.14
CA ARG A 335 -14.05 4.98 -9.97
C ARG A 335 -13.31 5.29 -11.27
N ASN A 336 -13.98 5.26 -12.43
CA ASN A 336 -13.38 5.43 -13.76
C ASN A 336 -12.04 4.69 -13.86
N LYS A 337 -12.03 3.42 -13.47
CA LYS A 337 -10.83 2.58 -13.52
C LYS A 337 -10.73 1.93 -14.88
N ILE A 338 -10.00 2.54 -15.82
CA ILE A 338 -9.83 2.03 -17.18
C ILE A 338 -8.60 1.11 -17.19
N PRO A 339 -8.74 -0.21 -17.38
CA PRO A 339 -7.62 -1.15 -17.39
C PRO A 339 -6.70 -0.86 -18.56
N LEU A 340 -5.42 -1.15 -18.37
CA LEU A 340 -4.42 -1.07 -19.42
C LEU A 340 -3.93 -2.49 -19.77
N PRO A 341 -3.48 -2.73 -21.02
CA PRO A 341 -2.98 -4.03 -21.43
C PRO A 341 -1.84 -4.50 -20.51
N VAL A 342 -1.88 -5.75 -20.06
CA VAL A 342 -0.96 -6.29 -19.04
C VAL A 342 0.48 -6.42 -19.53
N ASN A 343 0.68 -6.42 -20.84
CA ASN A 343 1.99 -6.44 -21.48
C ASN A 343 2.55 -5.04 -21.78
N ASP A 344 1.75 -3.98 -21.59
CA ASP A 344 2.14 -2.58 -21.76
C ASP A 344 2.23 -1.83 -20.44
N ALA A 345 1.67 -2.40 -19.37
CA ALA A 345 1.46 -1.68 -18.12
C ALA A 345 1.28 -2.62 -16.92
N ARG A 346 1.93 -2.33 -15.80
CA ARG A 346 1.77 -3.09 -14.53
C ARG A 346 1.83 -2.19 -13.30
N ASN A 347 1.16 -2.63 -12.24
CA ASN A 347 1.55 -2.22 -10.91
C ASN A 347 2.78 -3.06 -10.51
N LEU A 348 3.88 -2.43 -10.13
CA LEU A 348 5.12 -3.13 -9.76
C LEU A 348 5.58 -2.68 -8.38
N PHE A 349 6.07 -3.61 -7.56
CA PHE A 349 6.77 -3.20 -6.33
C PHE A 349 8.08 -2.51 -6.68
N GLY A 350 8.36 -1.39 -6.02
CA GLY A 350 9.66 -0.73 -6.11
C GLY A 350 10.70 -1.42 -5.25
N ILE A 351 11.88 -1.66 -5.80
CA ILE A 351 13.06 -2.17 -5.08
C ILE A 351 14.31 -1.37 -5.44
N ALA A 352 15.34 -1.43 -4.59
CA ALA A 352 16.60 -0.74 -4.81
C ALA A 352 17.54 -1.53 -5.73
N ASP A 353 18.35 -0.83 -6.52
CA ASP A 353 19.43 -1.43 -7.31
C ASP A 353 20.60 -1.87 -6.43
N GLU A 354 20.62 -3.15 -6.09
CA GLU A 354 21.72 -3.77 -5.35
C GLU A 354 22.89 -4.20 -6.24
N SER A 355 22.74 -4.14 -7.58
CA SER A 355 23.86 -4.33 -8.53
C SER A 355 24.71 -3.07 -8.66
N GLY A 356 24.07 -1.91 -8.46
CA GLY A 356 24.66 -0.59 -8.59
C GLY A 356 25.09 -0.26 -10.03
N GLN A 357 24.44 -0.81 -11.04
CA GLN A 357 24.77 -0.54 -12.45
C GLN A 357 23.82 0.46 -13.09
N LEU A 358 22.64 0.70 -12.51
CA LEU A 358 21.68 1.67 -13.01
C LEU A 358 22.17 3.09 -12.72
N ARG A 359 22.24 3.92 -13.77
CA ARG A 359 22.53 5.35 -13.66
C ARG A 359 21.29 6.13 -13.20
N PRO A 360 21.43 7.39 -12.75
CA PRO A 360 20.27 8.23 -12.43
C PRO A 360 19.33 8.35 -13.63
N GLY A 361 18.02 8.19 -13.40
CA GLY A 361 16.99 8.20 -14.45
C GLY A 361 16.82 6.86 -15.19
N GLN A 362 17.61 5.84 -14.87
CA GLN A 362 17.44 4.48 -15.38
C GLN A 362 16.70 3.58 -14.38
N CYS A 363 16.01 2.57 -14.91
CA CYS A 363 15.43 1.49 -14.14
C CYS A 363 15.67 0.13 -14.82
N PHE A 364 15.41 -0.96 -14.09
CA PHE A 364 15.32 -2.31 -14.67
C PHE A 364 13.91 -2.86 -14.48
N ILE A 365 13.35 -3.45 -15.54
CA ILE A 365 12.04 -4.10 -15.53
C ILE A 365 12.12 -5.40 -16.32
N GLN A 366 11.77 -6.49 -15.65
CA GLN A 366 11.54 -7.79 -16.25
C GLN A 366 10.21 -8.33 -15.75
N TYR A 367 9.38 -8.88 -16.64
CA TYR A 367 8.00 -9.24 -16.32
C TYR A 367 7.58 -10.53 -17.01
N ARG A 368 6.62 -11.26 -16.40
CA ARG A 368 6.05 -12.50 -17.02
C ARG A 368 5.28 -12.19 -18.29
N ASP A 369 5.49 -12.92 -19.38
CA ASP A 369 4.58 -12.84 -20.55
C ASP A 369 3.27 -13.57 -20.20
N LEU A 370 2.17 -12.82 -20.14
CA LEU A 370 0.86 -13.36 -19.79
C LEU A 370 -0.01 -13.70 -21.00
N GLU A 371 0.35 -13.23 -22.19
CA GLU A 371 -0.46 -13.38 -23.41
C GLU A 371 0.06 -14.53 -24.29
N ASN A 372 1.37 -14.76 -24.34
CA ASN A 372 1.97 -15.81 -25.17
C ASN A 372 2.52 -16.98 -24.35
N SER A 373 1.65 -17.69 -23.65
CA SER A 373 1.98 -18.84 -22.78
C SER A 373 2.66 -20.03 -23.50
N SER A 374 2.70 -19.99 -24.85
CA SER A 374 3.19 -21.05 -25.73
C SER A 374 4.62 -20.84 -26.27
N ARG A 375 5.32 -19.74 -25.94
CA ARG A 375 6.74 -19.53 -26.31
C ARG A 375 7.71 -20.00 -25.21
N SER A 376 8.92 -20.39 -25.62
CA SER A 376 10.02 -20.87 -24.75
C SER A 376 10.55 -19.85 -23.74
N LYS A 377 10.22 -18.55 -23.88
CA LYS A 377 10.60 -17.50 -22.93
C LYS A 377 9.43 -17.14 -22.01
N LYS A 378 9.56 -17.50 -20.73
CA LYS A 378 8.59 -17.21 -19.66
C LYS A 378 8.56 -15.74 -19.22
N TYR A 379 9.61 -14.97 -19.52
CA TYR A 379 9.81 -13.60 -19.07
C TYR A 379 10.30 -12.70 -20.21
N ILE A 380 9.88 -11.44 -20.17
CA ILE A 380 10.28 -10.37 -21.09
C ILE A 380 11.06 -9.33 -20.30
N ILE A 381 12.21 -8.93 -20.81
CA ILE A 381 12.97 -7.78 -20.33
C ILE A 381 12.51 -6.58 -21.14
N HIS A 382 12.11 -5.50 -20.46
CA HIS A 382 11.77 -4.26 -21.12
C HIS A 382 13.00 -3.36 -21.24
N GLU A 383 13.25 -2.86 -22.45
CA GLU A 383 14.23 -1.81 -22.71
C GLU A 383 13.54 -0.67 -23.43
N GLY A 384 13.80 0.56 -22.99
CA GLY A 384 13.16 1.76 -23.55
C GLY A 384 12.47 2.65 -22.53
N PRO A 385 11.73 3.67 -23.00
CA PRO A 385 11.15 4.68 -22.14
C PRO A 385 9.94 4.15 -21.36
N VAL A 386 9.91 4.47 -20.07
CA VAL A 386 8.80 4.11 -19.18
C VAL A 386 8.26 5.32 -18.41
N ILE A 387 6.96 5.33 -18.18
CA ILE A 387 6.26 6.31 -17.34
C ILE A 387 6.00 5.67 -15.99
N VAL A 388 6.41 6.34 -14.92
CA VAL A 388 6.31 5.84 -13.55
C VAL A 388 5.63 6.88 -12.67
N THR A 389 4.66 6.44 -11.87
CA THR A 389 4.12 7.23 -10.77
C THR A 389 3.63 6.32 -9.64
N LYS A 390 2.98 6.87 -8.61
CA LYS A 390 2.41 6.15 -7.49
C LYS A 390 0.99 6.62 -7.22
N ASN A 391 0.12 5.71 -6.81
CA ASN A 391 -1.23 6.09 -6.40
C ASN A 391 -1.36 6.18 -4.88
N PRO A 392 -1.94 7.26 -4.34
CA PRO A 392 -2.36 8.49 -5.03
C PRO A 392 -1.18 9.44 -5.33
N CYS A 393 -1.21 10.09 -6.49
CA CYS A 393 -0.34 11.19 -6.91
C CYS A 393 -1.17 12.48 -7.05
N LEU A 394 -0.60 13.62 -6.70
CA LEU A 394 -1.31 14.90 -6.67
C LEU A 394 -0.61 15.99 -7.49
N HIS A 395 0.69 15.87 -7.74
CA HIS A 395 1.45 16.87 -8.49
C HIS A 395 1.92 16.31 -9.85
N PRO A 396 1.93 17.09 -10.95
CA PRO A 396 2.44 16.63 -12.25
C PRO A 396 3.87 16.08 -12.20
N GLY A 397 4.73 16.69 -11.36
CA GLY A 397 6.09 16.22 -11.10
C GLY A 397 6.19 14.86 -10.41
N ASP A 398 5.08 14.31 -9.86
CA ASP A 398 5.03 12.94 -9.34
C ASP A 398 4.99 11.89 -10.47
N ILE A 399 4.78 12.31 -11.73
CA ILE A 399 4.90 11.47 -12.91
C ILE A 399 6.30 11.64 -13.48
N ARG A 400 7.07 10.55 -13.52
CA ARG A 400 8.45 10.52 -13.99
C ARG A 400 8.55 9.73 -15.28
N LYS A 401 9.50 10.12 -16.12
CA LYS A 401 9.95 9.33 -17.27
C LYS A 401 11.32 8.77 -16.96
N LEU A 402 11.47 7.46 -17.05
CA LEU A 402 12.73 6.74 -16.86
C LEU A 402 13.07 5.96 -18.13
N GLU A 403 14.32 5.51 -18.21
CA GLU A 403 14.78 4.60 -19.25
C GLU A 403 14.98 3.21 -18.64
N ALA A 404 14.21 2.22 -19.08
CA ALA A 404 14.44 0.83 -18.74
C ALA A 404 15.64 0.28 -19.53
N VAL A 405 16.59 -0.33 -18.84
CA VAL A 405 17.81 -0.89 -19.44
C VAL A 405 18.07 -2.30 -18.95
N PHE A 406 18.70 -3.12 -19.79
CA PHE A 406 19.11 -4.46 -19.41
C PHE A 406 20.29 -4.45 -18.42
N ILE A 407 20.17 -5.24 -17.35
CA ILE A 407 21.22 -5.46 -16.35
C ILE A 407 21.40 -6.99 -16.17
N PRO A 408 22.54 -7.58 -16.61
CA PRO A 408 22.76 -9.02 -16.59
C PRO A 408 22.62 -9.68 -15.20
N GLU A 409 23.09 -8.99 -14.16
CA GLU A 409 23.10 -9.46 -12.77
C GLU A 409 21.68 -9.58 -12.18
N LEU A 410 20.70 -8.88 -12.77
CA LEU A 410 19.32 -8.86 -12.29
C LEU A 410 18.42 -9.84 -13.06
N GLU A 411 18.80 -10.26 -14.27
CA GLU A 411 18.00 -11.09 -15.18
C GLU A 411 17.45 -12.38 -14.53
N ASN A 412 18.30 -13.05 -13.75
CA ASN A 412 17.99 -14.36 -13.20
C ASN A 412 17.31 -14.32 -11.82
N CYS A 413 17.29 -13.17 -11.16
CA CYS A 413 16.81 -13.03 -9.78
C CYS A 413 15.65 -12.05 -9.64
N ILE A 414 15.52 -11.03 -10.49
CA ILE A 414 14.50 -9.98 -10.39
C ILE A 414 13.47 -10.08 -11.51
N ARG A 415 12.18 -10.18 -11.13
CA ARG A 415 11.03 -10.16 -12.03
C ARG A 415 9.80 -9.59 -11.32
N ASP A 416 8.89 -9.01 -12.10
CA ASP A 416 7.65 -8.35 -11.63
C ASP A 416 7.89 -7.29 -10.54
N CYS A 417 9.02 -6.58 -10.64
CA CYS A 417 9.40 -5.42 -9.85
C CYS A 417 9.94 -4.33 -10.77
N ILE A 418 9.93 -3.09 -10.29
CA ILE A 418 10.71 -1.99 -10.87
C ILE A 418 11.92 -1.73 -9.97
N VAL A 419 13.12 -1.77 -10.55
CA VAL A 419 14.37 -1.52 -9.83
C VAL A 419 14.78 -0.07 -10.06
N PHE A 420 14.92 0.69 -8.98
CA PHE A 420 15.36 2.08 -9.04
C PHE A 420 16.86 2.19 -8.78
N SER A 421 17.53 3.05 -9.54
CA SER A 421 18.94 3.39 -9.32
C SER A 421 19.17 3.88 -7.89
N THR A 422 20.27 3.40 -7.29
CA THR A 422 20.81 3.92 -6.02
C THR A 422 21.83 5.04 -6.23
N GLU A 423 21.86 5.63 -7.42
CA GLU A 423 22.77 6.69 -7.83
C GLU A 423 21.98 8.00 -8.09
N GLY A 424 22.67 9.14 -8.03
CA GLY A 424 22.09 10.45 -8.31
C GLY A 424 21.97 11.35 -7.10
N PHE A 425 21.27 12.48 -7.26
CA PHE A 425 21.11 13.48 -6.20
C PHE A 425 19.99 13.11 -5.22
N ARG A 426 18.83 12.73 -5.75
CA ARG A 426 17.61 12.34 -5.01
C ARG A 426 17.09 11.01 -5.57
N PRO A 427 16.69 10.04 -4.73
CA PRO A 427 16.13 8.77 -5.18
C PRO A 427 14.86 8.98 -6.01
N THR A 428 14.73 8.28 -7.14
CA THR A 428 13.55 8.39 -8.02
C THR A 428 12.25 8.02 -7.30
N CYS A 429 12.27 7.03 -6.41
CA CYS A 429 11.11 6.71 -5.58
C CYS A 429 10.65 7.93 -4.74
N ASN A 430 11.59 8.66 -4.15
CA ASN A 430 11.29 9.85 -3.35
C ASN A 430 10.80 11.03 -4.20
N GLU A 431 11.25 11.15 -5.45
CA GLU A 431 10.71 12.12 -6.42
C GLU A 431 9.23 11.86 -6.75
N ILE A 432 8.78 10.60 -6.65
CA ILE A 432 7.41 10.18 -6.93
C ILE A 432 6.60 10.27 -5.63
N ALA A 433 5.92 11.40 -5.40
CA ALA A 433 5.01 11.58 -4.26
C ALA A 433 5.64 11.29 -2.87
N GLY A 434 6.95 11.48 -2.72
CA GLY A 434 7.67 11.23 -1.46
C GLY A 434 7.73 9.74 -1.08
N SER A 435 7.66 8.83 -2.05
CA SER A 435 7.61 7.39 -1.81
C SER A 435 8.89 6.82 -1.20
N ASP A 436 8.76 5.67 -0.55
CA ASP A 436 9.87 4.82 -0.12
C ASP A 436 9.80 3.45 -0.83
N LEU A 437 10.58 2.48 -0.35
CA LEU A 437 10.63 1.11 -0.86
C LEU A 437 10.17 0.08 0.19
N ASP A 438 9.30 0.48 1.13
CA ASP A 438 8.82 -0.36 2.24
C ASP A 438 7.61 -1.27 1.89
N GLY A 439 7.27 -1.28 0.61
CA GLY A 439 6.18 -2.03 -0.02
C GLY A 439 5.29 -1.19 -0.93
N ASP A 440 5.77 -0.02 -1.35
CA ASP A 440 5.09 0.82 -2.31
C ASP A 440 5.02 0.18 -3.70
N GLN A 441 3.85 0.29 -4.31
CA GLN A 441 3.57 -0.15 -5.67
C GLN A 441 3.50 1.06 -6.60
N TYR A 442 4.19 0.94 -7.72
CA TYR A 442 4.31 1.98 -8.72
C TYR A 442 3.42 1.65 -9.91
N TRP A 443 2.75 2.66 -10.41
CA TRP A 443 2.03 2.65 -11.67
C TRP A 443 3.07 2.79 -12.78
N VAL A 444 3.33 1.71 -13.53
CA VAL A 444 4.39 1.65 -14.53
C VAL A 444 3.80 1.33 -15.90
N TYR A 445 4.03 2.22 -16.86
CA TYR A 445 3.49 2.11 -18.22
C TYR A 445 4.61 2.29 -19.24
N TRP A 446 4.66 1.37 -20.20
CA TRP A 446 5.62 1.37 -21.31
C TRP A 446 4.95 1.12 -22.67
N GLY A 447 3.62 1.18 -22.72
CA GLY A 447 2.87 1.13 -23.97
C GLY A 447 3.08 2.38 -24.84
N HIS A 448 2.56 2.32 -26.06
CA HIS A 448 2.79 3.38 -27.05
C HIS A 448 1.71 4.47 -27.10
N GLU A 449 0.53 4.24 -26.51
CA GLU A 449 -0.64 5.14 -26.59
C GLU A 449 -0.44 6.42 -25.75
N ILE A 450 0.22 6.32 -24.58
CA ILE A 450 0.47 7.46 -23.69
C ILE A 450 1.95 7.85 -23.76
N ARG A 451 2.25 9.03 -24.31
CA ARG A 451 3.63 9.52 -24.45
C ARG A 451 3.77 10.92 -23.86
N ILE A 452 4.44 11.02 -22.72
CA ILE A 452 4.80 12.32 -22.15
C ILE A 452 6.10 12.83 -22.76
N THR A 453 6.09 14.08 -23.21
CA THR A 453 7.26 14.78 -23.75
C THR A 453 7.95 15.62 -22.69
N ASN A 454 7.18 16.24 -21.80
CA ASN A 454 7.66 17.10 -20.73
C ASN A 454 7.49 16.41 -19.37
N VAL A 455 8.52 16.50 -18.53
CA VAL A 455 8.48 16.07 -17.13
C VAL A 455 8.69 17.30 -16.27
N GLU A 456 7.81 17.51 -15.30
CA GLU A 456 7.93 18.62 -14.36
C GLU A 456 8.85 18.29 -13.19
N GLN A 457 9.32 19.34 -12.51
CA GLN A 457 10.13 19.16 -11.32
C GLN A 457 9.30 18.50 -10.21
N PRO A 458 9.84 17.48 -9.53
CA PRO A 458 9.14 16.78 -8.48
C PRO A 458 9.00 17.71 -7.27
N LEU A 459 7.84 17.69 -6.62
CA LEU A 459 7.64 18.47 -5.41
C LEU A 459 8.55 17.93 -4.30
N LEU A 460 9.09 18.82 -3.47
CA LEU A 460 9.81 18.41 -2.28
C LEU A 460 8.79 18.17 -1.17
N TYR A 461 8.76 16.94 -0.67
CA TYR A 461 7.88 16.53 0.42
C TYR A 461 8.71 16.44 1.70
N PRO A 462 8.86 17.54 2.47
CA PRO A 462 9.64 17.50 3.70
C PRO A 462 8.97 16.57 4.71
N SER A 463 9.79 15.79 5.42
CA SER A 463 9.28 14.93 6.48
C SER A 463 8.61 15.75 7.57
N ALA A 464 7.50 15.22 8.09
CA ALA A 464 6.79 15.82 9.20
C ALA A 464 7.68 15.96 10.45
N LYS A 465 7.63 17.12 11.12
CA LYS A 465 8.36 17.33 12.37
C LYS A 465 7.74 16.49 13.48
N LYS A 466 8.55 15.69 14.18
CA LYS A 466 8.11 14.94 15.36
C LYS A 466 7.74 15.91 16.48
N SER A 467 6.53 15.80 17.01
CA SER A 467 6.11 16.52 18.22
C SER A 467 6.79 15.95 19.47
N ARG A 468 6.93 16.76 20.52
CA ARG A 468 7.34 16.26 21.84
C ARG A 468 6.21 15.39 22.41
N GLY A 469 6.54 14.15 22.77
CA GLY A 469 5.60 13.22 23.38
C GLY A 469 5.71 13.18 24.92
N THR A 470 4.74 12.54 25.55
CA THR A 470 4.68 12.28 27.01
C THR A 470 4.81 10.77 27.29
N GLU A 471 4.64 10.32 28.53
CA GLU A 471 4.38 8.90 28.72
C GLU A 471 3.08 8.50 28.00
N VAL A 472 3.10 7.37 27.31
CA VAL A 472 1.95 6.86 26.56
C VAL A 472 1.06 6.03 27.49
N THR A 473 -0.19 6.44 27.66
CA THR A 473 -1.20 5.73 28.46
C THR A 473 -2.28 5.10 27.58
N ASP A 474 -3.09 4.21 28.16
CA ASP A 474 -4.23 3.60 27.46
C ASP A 474 -5.25 4.65 26.98
N GLU A 475 -5.48 5.69 27.77
CA GLU A 475 -6.35 6.81 27.43
C GLU A 475 -5.85 7.54 26.19
N LEU A 476 -4.56 7.90 26.16
CA LEU A 476 -3.95 8.57 25.01
C LEU A 476 -4.03 7.72 23.75
N ILE A 477 -3.80 6.41 23.86
CA ILE A 477 -3.90 5.47 22.73
C ILE A 477 -5.31 5.44 22.18
N VAL A 478 -6.31 5.26 23.05
CA VAL A 478 -7.72 5.20 22.65
C VAL A 478 -8.17 6.52 22.03
N ASP A 479 -7.81 7.65 22.64
CA ASP A 479 -8.15 8.97 22.14
C ASP A 479 -7.54 9.23 20.76
N HIS A 480 -6.26 8.90 20.57
CA HIS A 480 -5.57 9.02 19.28
C HIS A 480 -6.21 8.16 18.18
N VAL A 481 -6.59 6.91 18.49
CA VAL A 481 -7.20 6.01 17.52
C VAL A 481 -8.60 6.49 17.13
N LEU A 482 -9.41 6.93 18.10
CA LEU A 482 -10.72 7.51 17.83
C LEU A 482 -10.62 8.80 17.01
N ASP A 483 -9.63 9.64 17.27
CA ASP A 483 -9.37 10.83 16.45
C ASP A 483 -8.95 10.48 15.03
N THR A 484 -8.23 9.37 14.85
CA THR A 484 -7.87 8.87 13.52
C THR A 484 -9.09 8.30 12.78
N PHE A 485 -10.02 7.64 13.49
CA PHE A 485 -11.26 7.10 12.90
C PHE A 485 -12.20 8.21 12.40
N THR A 486 -12.20 9.37 13.07
CA THR A 486 -13.04 10.53 12.73
C THR A 486 -12.38 11.44 11.70
N ASN A 487 -11.06 11.60 11.76
CA ASN A 487 -10.33 12.54 10.92
C ASN A 487 -9.59 11.83 9.79
N ASN A 488 -10.32 11.41 8.75
CA ASN A 488 -9.71 10.93 7.50
C ASN A 488 -9.18 12.10 6.65
N LEU A 489 -8.23 12.87 7.20
CA LEU A 489 -7.65 14.05 6.56
C LEU A 489 -7.03 13.74 5.19
N PRO A 490 -6.24 12.67 4.99
CA PRO A 490 -5.70 12.36 3.67
C PRO A 490 -6.82 12.16 2.63
N GLY A 491 -7.88 11.44 3.00
CA GLY A 491 -9.03 11.23 2.12
C GLY A 491 -9.77 12.52 1.79
N LEU A 492 -9.95 13.41 2.78
CA LEU A 492 -10.59 14.72 2.59
C LEU A 492 -9.75 15.61 1.67
N ILE A 493 -8.44 15.77 1.96
CA ILE A 493 -7.53 16.59 1.16
C ILE A 493 -7.45 16.07 -0.28
N SER A 494 -7.35 14.74 -0.47
CA SER A 494 -7.35 14.14 -1.81
C SER A 494 -8.63 14.43 -2.60
N ASN A 495 -9.79 14.49 -1.94
CA ASN A 495 -11.04 14.85 -2.60
C ASN A 495 -11.10 16.34 -2.92
N ILE A 496 -10.69 17.21 -2.00
CA ILE A 496 -10.60 18.67 -2.25
C ILE A 496 -9.70 18.93 -3.44
N HIS A 497 -8.51 18.32 -3.46
CA HIS A 497 -7.57 18.38 -4.58
C HIS A 497 -8.22 18.02 -5.92
N LYS A 498 -8.98 16.91 -5.97
CA LYS A 498 -9.68 16.49 -7.20
C LYS A 498 -10.64 17.57 -7.69
N VAL A 499 -11.45 18.14 -6.79
CA VAL A 499 -12.41 19.20 -7.17
C VAL A 499 -11.69 20.45 -7.67
N ILE A 500 -10.63 20.88 -6.99
CA ILE A 500 -9.83 22.04 -7.41
C ILE A 500 -9.21 21.78 -8.77
N ALA A 501 -8.56 20.63 -8.97
CA ALA A 501 -7.88 20.29 -10.22
C ALA A 501 -8.84 20.26 -11.43
N GLU A 502 -10.11 19.98 -11.21
CA GLU A 502 -11.14 19.92 -12.26
C GLU A 502 -11.70 21.30 -12.61
N LYS A 503 -11.82 22.19 -11.61
CA LYS A 503 -12.43 23.52 -11.77
C LYS A 503 -11.43 24.62 -12.10
N HIS A 504 -10.21 24.50 -11.59
CA HIS A 504 -9.21 25.55 -11.71
C HIS A 504 -8.62 25.59 -13.12
N PRO A 505 -8.47 26.76 -13.78
CA PRO A 505 -7.92 26.86 -15.14
C PRO A 505 -6.52 26.26 -15.31
N HIS A 506 -5.67 26.39 -14.27
CA HIS A 506 -4.34 25.77 -14.23
C HIS A 506 -4.33 24.30 -13.78
N GLY A 507 -5.49 23.69 -13.53
CA GLY A 507 -5.59 22.31 -13.11
C GLY A 507 -4.78 21.96 -11.87
N THR A 508 -4.06 20.84 -11.94
CA THR A 508 -3.16 20.34 -10.88
C THR A 508 -1.93 21.22 -10.65
N ARG A 509 -1.64 22.17 -11.55
CA ARG A 509 -0.56 23.16 -11.38
C ARG A 509 -0.95 24.37 -10.53
N SER A 510 -2.22 24.51 -10.19
CA SER A 510 -2.70 25.60 -9.33
C SER A 510 -1.97 25.59 -7.98
N LYS A 511 -1.82 26.79 -7.37
CA LYS A 511 -1.16 26.92 -6.07
C LYS A 511 -1.90 26.14 -5.00
N GLU A 512 -3.22 26.09 -5.10
CA GLU A 512 -4.13 25.37 -4.21
C GLU A 512 -3.99 23.85 -4.34
N CYS A 513 -3.78 23.32 -5.56
CA CYS A 513 -3.47 21.91 -5.76
C CYS A 513 -2.08 21.54 -5.20
N GLN A 514 -1.08 22.38 -5.41
CA GLN A 514 0.26 22.18 -4.84
C GLN A 514 0.23 22.22 -3.31
N GLU A 515 -0.52 23.17 -2.72
CA GLU A 515 -0.77 23.24 -1.28
C GLU A 515 -1.47 21.96 -0.77
N CYS A 516 -2.49 21.49 -1.50
CA CYS A 516 -3.16 20.23 -1.19
C CYS A 516 -2.19 19.04 -1.25
N ALA A 517 -1.28 18.98 -2.22
CA ALA A 517 -0.26 17.94 -2.32
C ALA A 517 0.68 17.94 -1.10
N ALA A 518 1.15 19.12 -0.69
CA ALA A 518 1.98 19.29 0.50
C ALA A 518 1.23 18.89 1.79
N LEU A 519 -0.02 19.32 1.97
CA LEU A 519 -0.86 18.96 3.11
C LEU A 519 -1.17 17.46 3.14
N PHE A 520 -1.39 16.85 1.97
CA PHE A 520 -1.68 15.42 1.85
C PHE A 520 -0.49 14.58 2.31
N SER A 521 0.73 14.91 1.86
CA SER A 521 1.95 14.22 2.29
C SER A 521 2.14 14.32 3.80
N ARG A 522 2.02 15.53 4.37
CA ARG A 522 2.11 15.74 5.82
C ARG A 522 1.05 14.95 6.59
N ALA A 523 -0.19 14.90 6.08
CA ALA A 523 -1.28 14.16 6.72
C ALA A 523 -1.06 12.64 6.75
N ILE A 524 -0.38 12.07 5.75
CA ILE A 524 0.01 10.65 5.78
C ILE A 524 1.02 10.38 6.89
N ASP A 525 2.01 11.27 7.04
CA ASP A 525 3.07 11.12 8.04
C ASP A 525 2.64 11.49 9.46
N ALA A 526 1.66 12.38 9.61
CA ALA A 526 1.08 12.77 10.90
C ALA A 526 0.61 11.57 11.73
N CYS A 527 0.06 10.54 11.09
CA CYS A 527 -0.33 9.28 11.74
C CYS A 527 0.86 8.54 12.40
N LYS A 528 2.11 8.88 12.05
CA LYS A 528 3.34 8.29 12.60
C LYS A 528 4.14 9.28 13.42
N THR A 529 4.06 10.58 13.13
CA THR A 529 4.90 11.63 13.75
C THR A 529 4.16 12.44 14.81
N GLY A 530 2.83 12.45 14.79
CA GLY A 530 2.02 13.28 15.69
C GLY A 530 1.90 14.73 15.25
N GLU A 531 2.33 15.05 14.03
CA GLU A 531 2.20 16.40 13.50
C GLU A 531 0.73 16.84 13.45
N THR A 532 0.46 18.04 13.96
CA THR A 532 -0.84 18.68 13.80
C THR A 532 -0.94 19.32 12.41
N ILE A 533 -1.86 18.81 11.59
CA ILE A 533 -2.17 19.37 10.28
C ILE A 533 -3.12 20.57 10.44
N PRO A 534 -2.89 21.70 9.76
CA PRO A 534 -3.68 22.92 9.93
C PRO A 534 -5.10 22.75 9.39
N ARG A 535 -6.02 22.29 10.25
CA ARG A 535 -7.41 21.97 9.88
C ARG A 535 -8.17 23.16 9.31
N ARG A 536 -7.99 24.35 9.90
CA ARG A 536 -8.60 25.60 9.44
C ARG A 536 -8.38 25.83 7.93
N ARG A 537 -7.15 25.65 7.45
CA ARG A 537 -6.81 25.86 6.04
C ARG A 537 -7.48 24.82 5.12
N ILE A 538 -7.60 23.58 5.58
CA ILE A 538 -8.32 22.53 4.84
C ILE A 538 -9.81 22.88 4.74
N ASP A 539 -10.40 23.37 5.83
CA ASP A 539 -11.81 23.77 5.84
C ASP A 539 -12.05 25.00 4.95
N GLU A 540 -11.15 25.98 4.92
CA GLU A 540 -11.19 27.13 3.98
C GLU A 540 -11.17 26.66 2.50
N LEU A 541 -10.27 25.75 2.14
CA LEU A 541 -10.20 25.17 0.79
C LEU A 541 -11.50 24.41 0.44
N LYS A 542 -12.04 23.67 1.41
CA LYS A 542 -13.30 22.95 1.26
C LYS A 542 -14.47 23.91 1.03
N GLU A 543 -14.58 24.95 1.84
CA GLU A 543 -15.66 25.95 1.74
C GLU A 543 -15.57 26.75 0.44
N THR A 544 -14.37 26.98 -0.06
CA THR A 544 -14.16 27.75 -1.30
C THR A 544 -14.50 26.91 -2.55
N TYR A 545 -14.00 25.67 -2.64
CA TYR A 545 -14.04 24.91 -3.90
C TYR A 545 -14.98 23.71 -3.90
N TYR A 546 -15.26 23.13 -2.73
CA TYR A 546 -15.95 21.85 -2.57
C TYR A 546 -17.47 21.98 -2.40
N GLN A 547 -18.05 23.17 -2.59
CA GLN A 547 -19.50 23.40 -2.50
C GLN A 547 -20.27 22.60 -3.56
N THR A 548 -19.76 22.62 -4.80
CA THR A 548 -20.20 21.73 -5.88
C THR A 548 -19.10 20.73 -6.22
N CYS A 549 -19.46 19.52 -6.63
CA CYS A 549 -18.52 18.44 -6.98
C CYS A 549 -18.76 17.98 -8.42
N PRO A 550 -17.72 17.55 -9.16
CA PRO A 550 -17.90 16.85 -10.43
C PRO A 550 -18.82 15.63 -10.28
N THR A 551 -19.60 15.33 -11.31
CA THR A 551 -20.63 14.28 -11.23
C THR A 551 -20.00 12.91 -11.02
N TRP A 552 -18.86 12.63 -11.65
CA TRP A 552 -18.11 11.39 -11.44
C TRP A 552 -17.63 11.16 -10.00
N MET A 553 -17.54 12.22 -9.16
CA MET A 553 -17.19 12.11 -7.73
C MET A 553 -18.40 11.81 -6.84
N MET A 554 -19.61 12.05 -7.33
CA MET A 554 -20.80 11.86 -6.53
C MET A 554 -21.12 10.37 -6.40
N LYS A 555 -21.23 9.92 -5.15
CA LYS A 555 -22.03 8.73 -4.87
C LYS A 555 -23.45 9.11 -5.26
N PHE A 556 -24.16 8.25 -5.99
CA PHE A 556 -25.51 8.40 -6.56
C PHE A 556 -26.63 9.04 -5.68
N ASP A 557 -26.32 9.51 -4.46
CA ASP A 557 -27.16 10.35 -3.62
C ASP A 557 -26.91 11.86 -3.80
N LYS A 558 -27.99 12.53 -4.22
CA LYS A 558 -28.37 13.95 -4.05
C LYS A 558 -27.29 14.89 -3.51
N ARG A 559 -26.45 15.43 -4.40
CA ARG A 559 -25.83 16.75 -4.25
C ARG A 559 -26.12 17.56 -5.51
N GLU A 560 -25.98 18.88 -5.42
CA GLU A 560 -26.06 19.75 -6.61
C GLU A 560 -24.95 19.37 -7.59
N MET A 561 -25.38 18.95 -8.78
CA MET A 561 -24.49 18.56 -9.87
C MET A 561 -23.84 19.81 -10.46
N ASP A 562 -22.62 19.68 -10.99
CA ASP A 562 -22.07 20.67 -11.91
C ASP A 562 -22.41 20.23 -13.35
N PRO A 563 -23.55 20.68 -13.93
CA PRO A 563 -24.00 20.24 -15.25
C PRO A 563 -23.04 20.62 -16.38
N ALA A 564 -22.12 21.57 -16.15
CA ALA A 564 -21.27 22.19 -17.16
C ALA A 564 -19.79 21.72 -17.12
N SER A 565 -19.40 20.78 -16.25
CA SER A 565 -18.00 20.33 -16.21
C SER A 565 -17.59 19.67 -17.54
N LYS A 566 -16.53 20.23 -18.16
CA LYS A 566 -15.94 19.76 -19.42
C LYS A 566 -14.63 19.01 -19.21
N SER A 567 -14.36 18.58 -17.98
CA SER A 567 -13.14 17.87 -17.68
C SER A 567 -13.11 16.50 -18.36
N ILE A 568 -11.91 15.98 -18.60
CA ILE A 568 -11.74 14.65 -19.19
C ILE A 568 -12.38 13.55 -18.33
N ASN A 569 -12.29 13.64 -16.99
CA ASN A 569 -12.89 12.64 -16.11
C ASN A 569 -14.43 12.65 -16.19
N GLU A 570 -15.05 13.82 -16.38
CA GLU A 570 -16.49 13.94 -16.58
C GLU A 570 -16.91 13.38 -17.95
N ILE A 571 -16.15 13.69 -19.01
CA ILE A 571 -16.39 13.15 -20.37
C ILE A 571 -16.35 11.62 -20.36
N LEU A 572 -15.30 11.03 -19.79
CA LEU A 572 -15.13 9.58 -19.70
C LEU A 572 -16.24 8.94 -18.85
N TYR A 573 -16.65 9.60 -17.77
CA TYR A 573 -17.74 9.12 -16.92
C TYR A 573 -19.07 9.11 -17.65
N ARG A 574 -19.43 10.20 -18.35
CA ARG A 574 -20.68 10.30 -19.13
C ARG A 574 -20.73 9.28 -20.25
N LYS A 575 -19.64 9.12 -21.00
CA LYS A 575 -19.53 8.10 -22.05
C LYS A 575 -19.72 6.68 -21.50
N ALA A 576 -19.15 6.40 -20.33
CA ALA A 576 -19.38 5.12 -19.64
C ALA A 576 -20.85 4.97 -19.19
N LEU A 577 -21.47 6.01 -18.63
CA LEU A 577 -22.89 5.96 -18.26
C LEU A 577 -23.79 5.67 -19.46
N GLU A 578 -23.62 6.37 -20.58
CA GLU A 578 -24.38 6.18 -21.81
C GLU A 578 -24.22 4.75 -22.37
N THR A 579 -23.03 4.19 -22.26
CA THR A 579 -22.73 2.83 -22.74
C THR A 579 -23.37 1.75 -21.86
N TYR A 580 -23.38 1.93 -20.54
CA TYR A 580 -23.70 0.87 -19.57
C TYR A 580 -25.06 1.01 -18.89
N ILE A 581 -25.70 2.18 -18.96
CA ILE A 581 -27.01 2.45 -18.36
C ILE A 581 -27.96 2.86 -19.47
N HIS A 582 -28.94 2.01 -19.78
CA HIS A 582 -30.04 2.37 -20.67
C HIS A 582 -30.82 3.55 -20.04
N PRO A 583 -31.23 4.58 -20.81
CA PRO A 583 -31.93 5.76 -20.29
C PRO A 583 -33.14 5.42 -19.40
N ASP A 584 -33.86 4.35 -19.75
CA ASP A 584 -35.06 3.91 -19.02
C ASP A 584 -34.75 3.25 -17.65
N ASN A 585 -33.53 2.77 -17.44
CA ASN A 585 -33.10 2.09 -16.20
C ASN A 585 -32.33 3.02 -15.25
N TYR A 586 -32.24 4.31 -15.58
CA TYR A 586 -31.47 5.29 -14.80
C TYR A 586 -31.98 5.36 -13.34
N GLN A 587 -33.29 5.24 -13.11
CA GLN A 587 -33.91 5.26 -11.78
C GLN A 587 -33.62 3.99 -10.95
N ASP A 588 -33.45 2.83 -11.58
CA ASP A 588 -33.22 1.55 -10.89
C ASP A 588 -31.76 1.36 -10.46
N VAL A 589 -30.81 1.98 -11.17
CA VAL A 589 -29.38 2.00 -10.79
C VAL A 589 -29.12 2.97 -9.62
N LEU A 590 -29.99 3.97 -9.45
CA LEU A 590 -29.91 4.99 -8.40
C LEU A 590 -30.49 4.56 -7.05
N ARG A 591 -31.21 3.43 -6.96
CA ARG A 591 -31.67 2.94 -5.66
C ARG A 591 -30.48 2.41 -4.84
N PRO A 592 -30.32 2.83 -3.57
CA PRO A 592 -29.16 2.52 -2.72
C PRO A 592 -28.71 1.05 -2.74
#